data_AF-A0A7S2C5M6-F1
#
_entry.id   AF-A0A7S2C5M6-F1
#
_cell.length_a   1.000
_cell.length_b   1.000
_cell.length_c   1.000
_cell.angle_alpha   90.00
_cell.angle_beta   90.00
_cell.angle_gamma   90.00
#
_symmetry.space_group_name_H-M   'P 1'
#
loop_
_entity.id
_entity.type
_entity.pdbx_description
1 polymer ?
#
loop_
_entity_poly.entity_id
_entity_poly.type
_entity_poly.pdbx_seq_one_letter_code
_entity_poly.pdbx_strand_id
1 'polypeptide(L)'
;EIIKLRPPAPSGHAIQARVSLLPGGAGLLTGYNEPVGPGIRIESGVAQGVMVPAEYDPMIIKVICSVGEGNSFDACIELVRGALTGLGLEGIKVNKEMLDRILQHGLFTGNE
;
A
#
# COMPACT_ATOMS: atom_id res chain seq x y z
N GLU A 1 1.37 -37.14 17.23
CA GLU A 1 2.57 -36.37 16.83
C GLU A 1 2.16 -35.05 16.23
N ILE A 2 2.77 -33.94 16.66
CA ILE A 2 2.57 -32.62 16.05
C ILE A 2 3.64 -32.47 14.96
N ILE A 3 3.23 -32.40 13.69
CA ILE A 3 4.15 -32.11 12.59
C ILE A 3 4.67 -30.68 12.78
N LYS A 4 5.95 -30.54 13.15
CA LYS A 4 6.64 -29.24 13.13
C LYS A 4 6.92 -28.85 11.68
N LEU A 5 5.92 -28.25 11.03
CA LEU A 5 6.13 -27.60 9.73
C LEU A 5 7.05 -26.38 9.94
N ARG A 6 8.18 -26.36 9.23
CA ARG A 6 8.99 -25.14 9.12
C ARG A 6 8.36 -24.25 8.04
N PRO A 7 8.27 -22.93 8.26
CA PRO A 7 7.81 -22.02 7.21
C PRO A 7 8.76 -22.12 6.00
N PRO A 8 8.23 -22.00 4.77
CA PRO A 8 9.06 -21.96 3.58
C PRO A 8 10.01 -20.77 3.64
N ALA A 9 11.16 -20.88 2.96
CA ALA A 9 12.04 -19.73 2.77
C ALA A 9 11.28 -18.61 2.05
N PRO A 10 11.48 -17.33 2.42
CA PRO A 10 10.94 -16.21 1.66
C PRO A 10 11.35 -16.26 0.19
N SER A 11 10.47 -15.85 -0.71
CA SER A 11 10.71 -15.79 -2.16
C SER A 11 10.46 -14.37 -2.66
N GLY A 12 11.51 -13.73 -3.19
CA GLY A 12 11.44 -12.36 -3.70
C GLY A 12 11.25 -11.31 -2.61
N HIS A 13 10.62 -10.19 -2.96
CA HIS A 13 10.37 -9.07 -2.05
C HIS A 13 8.89 -8.67 -2.09
N ALA A 14 8.40 -8.16 -0.97
CA ALA A 14 7.07 -7.57 -0.87
C ALA A 14 7.08 -6.36 0.06
N ILE A 15 6.30 -5.35 -0.30
CA ILE A 15 6.10 -4.12 0.49
C ILE A 15 4.60 -3.88 0.62
N GLN A 16 4.16 -3.57 1.83
CA GLN A 16 2.79 -3.11 2.10
C GLN A 16 2.83 -1.66 2.58
N ALA A 17 2.25 -0.76 1.79
CA ALA A 17 2.00 0.61 2.18
C ALA A 17 0.57 0.75 2.71
N ARG A 18 0.43 1.25 3.96
CA ARG A 18 -0.87 1.50 4.60
C ARG A 18 -1.31 2.94 4.30
N VAL A 19 -2.33 3.06 3.46
CA VAL A 19 -2.92 4.35 3.10
C VAL A 19 -3.98 4.69 4.15
N SER A 20 -3.74 5.80 4.83
CA SER A 20 -4.54 6.25 5.97
C SER A 20 -5.00 7.70 5.77
N LEU A 21 -6.16 8.02 6.32
CA LEU A 21 -6.66 9.39 6.42
C LEU A 21 -5.68 10.26 7.23
N LEU A 22 -5.48 11.48 6.75
CA LEU A 22 -4.83 12.53 7.53
C LEU A 22 -5.85 13.17 8.50
N PRO A 23 -5.39 13.88 9.55
CA PRO A 23 -6.28 14.68 10.39
C PRO A 23 -7.15 15.63 9.55
N GLY A 24 -8.47 15.57 9.74
CA GLY A 24 -9.44 16.32 8.94
C GLY A 24 -9.57 15.86 7.49
N GLY A 25 -9.07 14.67 7.16
CA GLY A 25 -9.11 14.08 5.82
C GLY A 25 -10.33 13.20 5.53
N ALA A 26 -11.16 12.91 6.53
CA ALA A 26 -12.42 12.18 6.40
C ALA A 26 -13.42 12.94 5.52
N GLY A 27 -14.33 12.23 4.86
CA GLY A 27 -15.28 12.82 3.92
C GLY A 27 -15.90 11.81 2.95
N LEU A 28 -16.68 12.33 2.01
CA LEU A 28 -17.27 11.54 0.93
C LEU A 28 -16.18 11.15 -0.07
N LEU A 29 -15.97 9.85 -0.28
CA LEU A 29 -15.07 9.35 -1.31
C LEU A 29 -15.73 9.52 -2.69
N THR A 30 -15.47 10.63 -3.37
CA THR A 30 -16.15 10.99 -4.62
C THR A 30 -15.61 10.24 -5.84
N GLY A 31 -14.36 9.80 -5.77
CA GLY A 31 -13.69 9.06 -6.84
C GLY A 31 -12.77 8.00 -6.26
N TYR A 32 -12.83 6.79 -6.82
CA TYR A 32 -11.98 5.68 -6.42
C TYR A 32 -11.55 4.86 -7.63
N ASN A 33 -10.23 4.72 -7.84
CA ASN A 33 -9.67 3.85 -8.87
C ASN A 33 -8.51 3.04 -8.31
N GLU A 34 -8.64 1.70 -8.35
CA GLU A 34 -7.57 0.80 -7.91
C GLU A 34 -6.53 0.58 -9.02
N PRO A 35 -5.22 0.65 -8.71
CA PRO A 35 -4.20 0.20 -9.64
C PRO A 35 -4.27 -1.32 -9.80
N VAL A 36 -4.09 -1.80 -11.02
CA VAL A 36 -4.08 -3.23 -11.35
C VAL A 36 -2.80 -3.58 -12.10
N GLY A 37 -2.33 -4.81 -11.92
CA GLY A 37 -1.17 -5.32 -12.64
C GLY A 37 -0.51 -6.50 -11.96
N PRO A 38 0.44 -7.15 -12.63
CA PRO A 38 1.24 -8.22 -12.03
C PRO A 38 1.92 -7.74 -10.75
N GLY A 39 1.83 -8.55 -9.69
CA GLY A 39 2.45 -8.24 -8.40
C GLY A 39 1.75 -7.14 -7.60
N ILE A 40 0.66 -6.54 -8.08
CA ILE A 40 -0.11 -5.52 -7.36
C ILE A 40 -1.35 -6.15 -6.75
N ARG A 41 -1.54 -5.94 -5.44
CA ARG A 41 -2.73 -6.34 -4.69
C ARG A 41 -3.21 -5.17 -3.85
N ILE A 42 -4.49 -4.86 -3.97
CA ILE A 42 -5.16 -3.86 -3.14
C ILE A 42 -6.11 -4.58 -2.17
N GLU A 43 -6.03 -4.23 -0.89
CA GLU A 43 -7.07 -4.55 0.09
C GLU A 43 -7.71 -3.22 0.53
N SER A 44 -9.00 -3.05 0.26
CA SER A 44 -9.73 -1.82 0.60
C SER A 44 -10.86 -2.10 1.58
N GLY A 45 -11.02 -1.20 2.55
CA GLY A 45 -12.18 -1.12 3.44
C GLY A 45 -13.23 -0.11 2.98
N VAL A 46 -13.07 0.49 1.80
CA VAL A 46 -13.92 1.57 1.27
C VAL A 46 -14.31 1.33 -0.19
N ALA A 47 -15.39 1.97 -0.62
CA ALA A 47 -15.85 1.98 -2.01
C ALA A 47 -16.26 3.40 -2.42
N GLN A 48 -16.29 3.69 -3.73
CA GLN A 48 -16.74 5.00 -4.19
C GLN A 48 -18.16 5.32 -3.69
N GLY A 49 -18.39 6.57 -3.31
CA GLY A 49 -19.67 7.08 -2.83
C GLY A 49 -19.93 6.85 -1.35
N VAL A 50 -19.02 6.19 -0.61
CA VAL A 50 -19.15 6.05 0.84
C VAL A 50 -18.63 7.28 1.58
N MET A 51 -19.29 7.63 2.68
CA MET A 51 -18.75 8.57 3.66
C MET A 51 -17.71 7.83 4.50
N VAL A 52 -16.44 8.21 4.40
CA VAL A 52 -15.38 7.65 5.22
C VAL A 52 -15.37 8.37 6.57
N PRO A 53 -15.66 7.68 7.69
CA PRO A 53 -15.79 8.29 9.02
C PRO A 53 -14.42 8.70 9.61
N ALA A 54 -14.44 9.65 10.54
CA ALA A 54 -13.25 10.08 11.28
C ALA A 54 -13.10 9.35 12.63
N GLU A 55 -14.14 8.64 13.05
CA GLU A 55 -14.29 8.06 14.39
C GLU A 55 -13.59 6.70 14.56
N TYR A 56 -13.20 6.06 13.46
CA TYR A 56 -12.54 4.75 13.45
C TYR A 56 -11.07 4.84 13.06
N ASP A 57 -10.40 3.69 12.98
CA ASP A 57 -9.01 3.63 12.51
C ASP A 57 -8.88 4.31 11.13
N PRO A 58 -7.92 5.24 10.94
CA PRO A 58 -7.78 5.99 9.71
C PRO A 58 -7.25 5.16 8.54
N MET A 59 -6.72 3.95 8.75
CA MET A 59 -6.24 3.06 7.68
C MET A 59 -7.41 2.50 6.86
N ILE A 60 -7.49 2.91 5.59
CA ILE A 60 -8.60 2.56 4.70
C ILE A 60 -8.19 1.59 3.59
N ILE A 61 -6.92 1.60 3.18
CA ILE A 61 -6.42 0.79 2.05
C ILE A 61 -5.02 0.26 2.37
N LYS A 62 -4.75 -0.98 1.96
CA LYS A 62 -3.42 -1.56 1.89
C LYS A 62 -3.02 -1.71 0.43
N VAL A 63 -1.92 -1.05 0.04
CA VAL A 63 -1.27 -1.25 -1.25
C VAL A 63 -0.15 -2.26 -1.03
N ILE A 64 -0.32 -3.46 -1.58
CA ILE A 64 0.61 -4.57 -1.39
C ILE A 64 1.22 -4.87 -2.75
N CYS A 65 2.53 -4.72 -2.87
CA CYS A 65 3.25 -5.08 -4.08
C CYS A 65 4.26 -6.17 -3.79
N SER A 66 4.43 -7.10 -4.72
CA SER A 66 5.45 -8.13 -4.65
C SER A 66 6.13 -8.37 -6.00
N VAL A 67 7.41 -8.73 -5.91
CA VAL A 67 8.24 -9.13 -7.03
C VAL A 67 8.78 -10.54 -6.78
N GLY A 68 8.94 -11.32 -7.85
CA GLY A 68 9.40 -12.71 -7.76
C GLY A 68 10.87 -12.84 -7.39
N GLU A 69 11.30 -14.08 -7.16
CA GLU A 69 12.71 -14.42 -6.96
C GLU A 69 13.61 -13.84 -8.07
N GLY A 70 14.82 -13.41 -7.69
CA GLY A 70 15.78 -12.78 -8.59
C GLY A 70 15.54 -11.28 -8.87
N ASN A 71 14.43 -10.70 -8.42
CA ASN A 71 14.20 -9.25 -8.47
C ASN A 71 14.77 -8.56 -7.23
N SER A 72 15.13 -7.28 -7.36
CA SER A 72 15.66 -6.47 -6.27
C SER A 72 14.56 -5.87 -5.40
N PHE A 73 14.94 -5.46 -4.19
CA PHE A 73 14.08 -4.64 -3.31
C PHE A 73 13.68 -3.32 -3.99
N ASP A 74 14.62 -2.67 -4.71
CA ASP A 74 14.36 -1.46 -5.50
C ASP A 74 13.28 -1.67 -6.57
N ALA A 75 13.26 -2.83 -7.23
CA ALA A 75 12.20 -3.15 -8.19
C ALA A 75 10.83 -3.21 -7.51
N CYS A 76 10.78 -3.71 -6.27
CA CYS A 76 9.56 -3.70 -5.47
C CYS A 76 9.17 -2.27 -5.05
N ILE A 77 10.13 -1.42 -4.69
CA ILE A 77 9.90 -0.02 -4.35
C ILE A 77 9.24 0.71 -5.53
N GLU A 78 9.82 0.61 -6.73
CA GLU A 78 9.28 1.25 -7.92
C GLU A 78 7.87 0.76 -8.25
N LEU A 79 7.59 -0.54 -8.05
CA LEU A 79 6.25 -1.09 -8.21
C LEU A 79 5.24 -0.48 -7.22
N VAL A 80 5.61 -0.35 -5.93
CA VAL A 80 4.74 0.28 -4.91
C VAL A 80 4.50 1.74 -5.24
N ARG A 81 5.53 2.48 -5.66
CA ARG A 81 5.42 3.89 -6.03
C ARG A 81 4.47 4.07 -7.23
N GLY A 82 4.61 3.23 -8.25
CA GLY A 82 3.69 3.20 -9.38
C GLY A 82 2.24 2.91 -8.96
N ALA A 83 2.04 1.92 -8.09
CA ALA A 83 0.73 1.57 -7.56
C ALA A 83 0.13 2.72 -6.71
N LEU A 84 0.92 3.36 -5.84
CA LEU A 84 0.48 4.53 -5.09
C LEU A 84 0.10 5.68 -6.02
N THR A 85 0.87 5.96 -7.07
CA THR A 85 0.51 6.99 -8.05
C THR A 85 -0.80 6.66 -8.78
N GLY A 86 -0.99 5.40 -9.18
CA GLY A 86 -2.21 4.94 -9.87
C GLY A 86 -3.46 4.82 -9.00
N LEU A 87 -3.32 4.83 -7.67
CA LEU A 87 -4.44 4.76 -6.73
C LEU A 87 -5.22 6.07 -6.68
N GLY A 88 -6.32 6.17 -7.42
CA GLY A 88 -7.19 7.34 -7.42
C GLY A 88 -8.03 7.41 -6.15
N LEU A 89 -7.93 8.52 -5.40
CA LEU A 89 -8.73 8.81 -4.22
C LEU A 89 -9.11 10.28 -4.23
N GLU A 90 -10.39 10.58 -4.40
CA GLU A 90 -10.92 11.95 -4.47
C GLU A 90 -11.91 12.22 -3.33
N GLY A 91 -11.96 13.47 -2.85
CA GLY A 91 -12.87 13.89 -1.79
C GLY A 91 -12.38 13.62 -0.36
N ILE A 92 -11.26 12.91 -0.20
CA ILE A 92 -10.59 12.65 1.08
C ILE A 92 -9.10 13.03 1.03
N LYS A 93 -8.47 13.20 2.19
CA LYS A 93 -7.03 13.46 2.30
C LYS A 93 -6.31 12.31 2.99
N VAL A 94 -5.27 11.80 2.34
CA VAL A 94 -4.52 10.62 2.79
C VAL A 94 -3.01 10.83 2.77
N ASN A 95 -2.29 9.97 3.48
CA ASN A 95 -0.84 10.01 3.63
C ASN A 95 -0.01 9.55 2.39
N LYS A 96 -0.58 9.50 1.19
CA LYS A 96 0.11 8.96 -0.02
C LYS A 96 1.44 9.65 -0.32
N GLU A 97 1.49 10.98 -0.24
CA GLU A 97 2.73 11.73 -0.49
C GLU A 97 3.81 11.43 0.55
N MET A 98 3.42 11.22 1.81
CA MET A 98 4.36 10.83 2.87
C MET A 98 4.93 9.44 2.57
N LEU A 99 4.10 8.50 2.14
CA LEU A 99 4.52 7.15 1.76
C LEU A 99 5.51 7.19 0.59
N ASP A 100 5.22 7.95 -0.46
CA ASP A 100 6.13 8.10 -1.61
C ASP A 100 7.49 8.71 -1.21
N ARG A 101 7.50 9.69 -0.29
CA ARG A 101 8.75 10.25 0.25
C ARG A 101 9.56 9.23 1.04
N ILE A 102 8.91 8.38 1.84
CA ILE A 102 9.58 7.30 2.59
C ILE A 102 10.21 6.30 1.61
N LEU A 103 9.49 5.91 0.57
CA LEU A 103 9.97 4.97 -0.45
C LEU A 103 11.18 5.48 -1.24
N GLN A 104 11.40 6.79 -1.28
CA GLN A 104 12.56 7.43 -1.92
C GLN A 104 13.69 7.75 -0.93
N HIS A 105 13.46 7.57 0.37
CA HIS A 105 14.43 7.98 1.38
C HIS A 105 15.61 7.01 1.41
N GLY A 106 16.84 7.52 1.43
CA GLY A 106 18.06 6.72 1.34
C GLY A 106 18.17 5.60 2.38
N LEU A 107 17.71 5.84 3.62
CA LEU A 107 17.66 4.81 4.66
C LEU A 107 16.71 3.66 4.30
N PHE A 108 15.57 3.97 3.68
CA PHE A 108 14.62 2.95 3.27
C PHE A 108 15.14 2.17 2.06
N THR A 109 15.63 2.86 1.02
CA THR A 109 16.16 2.22 -0.20
C THR A 109 17.45 1.43 0.07
N GLY A 110 18.28 1.91 1.00
CA GLY A 110 19.47 1.20 1.47
C GLY A 110 19.16 -0.08 2.23
N ASN A 111 17.90 -0.26 2.65
CA ASN A 111 17.47 -1.35 3.52
C ASN A 111 18.33 -1.43 4.80
N GLU A 112 18.64 -0.25 5.37
CA GLU A 112 19.46 -0.03 6.56
C GLU A 112 18.63 0.39 7.78
#